data_AF-A0A351HEK4-F1
#
_entry.id   AF-A0A351HEK4-F1
#
_cell.length_a   1.000
_cell.length_b   1.000
_cell.length_c   1.000
_cell.angle_alpha   90.00
_cell.angle_beta   90.00
_cell.angle_gamma   90.00
#
_symmetry.space_group_name_H-M   'P 1'
#
loop_
_entity.id
_entity.type
_entity.pdbx_description
1 polymer ?
#
loop_
_entity_poly.entity_id
_entity_poly.type
_entity_poly.pdbx_seq_one_letter_code
_entity_poly.pdbx_strand_id
1 'polypeptide(L)'
;KDFATRVIRDKRYKVWVSNQRQIIRLHDLIEDPWEATNLLGSDRAEHTQALKKFQKVIDSLPEKDARPLYAPRAANPWDRKVGK
;
A
#
# COMPACT_ATOMS: atom_id res chain seq x y z
N LYS A 1 14.63 0.61 -3.23
CA LYS A 1 13.88 1.06 -2.04
C LYS A 1 13.10 -0.13 -1.51
N ASP A 2 13.21 -0.44 -0.22
CA ASP A 2 12.51 -1.60 0.38
C ASP A 2 11.22 -1.16 1.05
N PHE A 3 10.35 -0.48 0.30
CA PHE A 3 9.00 -0.10 0.73
C PHE A 3 8.06 -0.54 -0.38
N ALA A 4 7.18 -1.48 -0.10
CA ALA A 4 6.24 -2.01 -1.07
C ALA A 4 5.17 -0.98 -1.41
N THR A 5 4.75 -0.99 -2.69
CA THR A 5 3.53 -0.33 -3.11
C THR A 5 2.36 -0.89 -2.30
N ARG A 6 1.46 -0.02 -1.86
CA ARG A 6 0.30 -0.47 -1.06
C ARG A 6 -0.91 0.43 -1.28
N VAL A 7 -2.04 -0.10 -0.84
CA VAL A 7 -3.31 0.60 -0.81
C VAL A 7 -3.70 0.83 0.64
N ILE A 8 -4.12 2.06 0.96
CA ILE A 8 -4.67 2.41 2.26
C ILE A 8 -6.04 3.00 2.03
N ARG A 9 -7.04 2.60 2.81
CA ARG A 9 -8.39 3.15 2.70
C ARG A 9 -9.03 3.35 4.06
N ASP A 10 -9.98 4.27 4.10
CA ASP A 10 -10.97 4.33 5.17
C ASP A 10 -12.36 3.93 4.63
N LYS A 11 -13.43 4.43 5.24
CA LYS A 11 -14.81 4.17 4.82
C LYS A 11 -15.19 4.86 3.51
N ARG A 12 -14.61 6.02 3.21
CA ARG A 12 -14.95 6.85 2.05
C ARG A 12 -13.80 6.92 1.06
N TYR A 13 -12.58 7.18 1.49
CA TYR A 13 -11.47 7.42 0.58
C TYR A 13 -10.47 6.26 0.54
N LYS A 14 -9.87 6.06 -0.63
CA LYS A 14 -8.76 5.12 -0.87
C LYS A 14 -7.61 5.82 -1.55
N VAL A 15 -6.39 5.56 -1.08
CA VAL A 15 -5.15 6.02 -1.70
C VAL A 15 -4.27 4.87 -2.16
N TRP A 16 -3.57 5.11 -3.26
CA TRP A 16 -2.51 4.24 -3.75
C TRP A 16 -1.16 4.89 -3.44
N VAL A 17 -0.25 4.12 -2.85
CA VAL A 17 1.06 4.60 -2.41
C VAL A 17 2.16 3.88 -3.18
N SER A 18 3.09 4.64 -3.75
CA SER A 18 4.24 4.12 -4.49
C SER A 18 5.32 3.54 -3.57
N ASN A 19 6.30 2.84 -4.15
CA ASN A 19 7.50 2.39 -3.44
C ASN A 19 8.46 3.55 -3.06
N GLN A 20 8.13 4.80 -3.42
CA GLN A 20 8.78 6.02 -2.97
C GLN A 20 8.07 6.66 -1.77
N ARG A 21 7.08 6.00 -1.15
CA ARG A 21 6.25 6.55 -0.05
C ARG A 21 5.42 7.77 -0.46
N GLN A 22 5.05 7.86 -1.74
CA GLN A 22 4.26 8.96 -2.28
C GLN A 22 2.85 8.49 -2.61
N ILE A 23 1.83 9.29 -2.25
CA ILE A 23 0.46 9.06 -2.72
C ILE A 23 0.42 9.39 -4.21
N ILE A 24 -0.01 8.43 -5.02
CA ILE A 24 -0.07 8.55 -6.49
C ILE A 24 -1.50 8.54 -7.03
N ARG A 25 -2.48 8.14 -6.21
CA ARG A 25 -3.91 8.20 -6.54
C ARG A 25 -4.75 8.43 -5.29
N LEU A 26 -5.87 9.13 -5.46
CA LEU A 26 -6.94 9.28 -4.48
C LEU A 26 -8.29 8.98 -5.15
N HIS A 27 -9.14 8.20 -4.49
CA HIS A 27 -10.49 7.86 -4.97
C HIS A 27 -11.51 8.01 -3.85
N ASP A 28 -12.70 8.50 -4.18
CA ASP A 28 -13.88 8.50 -3.31
C ASP A 28 -14.71 7.25 -3.63
N LEU A 29 -14.76 6.30 -2.72
CA LEU A 29 -15.44 5.02 -2.87
C LEU A 29 -16.96 5.11 -2.67
N ILE A 30 -17.48 6.24 -2.17
CA ILE A 30 -18.93 6.47 -2.06
C ILE A 30 -19.46 7.00 -3.40
N GLU A 31 -18.79 8.01 -3.95
CA GLU A 31 -19.21 8.65 -5.21
C GLU A 31 -18.71 7.89 -6.46
N ASP A 32 -17.54 7.26 -6.38
CA ASP A 32 -16.88 6.53 -7.46
C ASP A 32 -16.34 5.16 -6.97
N PRO A 33 -17.22 4.18 -6.69
CA PRO A 33 -16.80 2.85 -6.23
C PRO A 33 -15.88 2.09 -7.19
N TRP A 34 -15.90 2.46 -8.47
CA TRP A 34 -15.09 1.85 -9.53
C TRP A 34 -13.73 2.52 -9.71
N GLU A 35 -13.42 3.55 -8.92
CA GLU A 35 -12.14 4.26 -8.92
C GLU A 35 -11.74 4.81 -10.30
N ALA A 36 -12.73 5.20 -11.10
CA ALA A 36 -12.53 5.71 -12.46
C ALA A 36 -11.84 7.08 -12.47
N THR A 37 -12.11 7.91 -11.46
CA THR A 37 -11.62 9.28 -11.36
C THR A 37 -10.51 9.39 -10.33
N ASN A 38 -9.31 9.80 -10.74
CA ASN A 38 -8.22 10.11 -9.82
C ASN A 38 -8.33 11.55 -9.30
N LEU A 39 -8.55 11.69 -7.99
CA LEU A 39 -8.77 12.96 -7.30
C LEU A 39 -7.48 13.60 -6.75
N LEU A 40 -6.30 13.05 -7.07
CA LEU A 40 -5.01 13.52 -6.52
C LEU A 40 -4.76 15.02 -6.76
N GLY A 41 -5.14 15.53 -7.94
CA GLY A 41 -4.97 16.93 -8.33
C GLY A 41 -6.19 17.82 -8.07
N SER A 42 -7.15 17.36 -7.25
CA SER A 42 -8.36 18.13 -7.00
C SER A 42 -8.17 19.18 -5.91
N ASP A 43 -8.60 20.41 -6.17
CA ASP A 43 -8.51 21.54 -5.23
C ASP A 43 -9.63 21.56 -4.17
N ARG A 44 -10.53 20.55 -4.16
CA ARG A 44 -11.57 20.46 -3.14
C ARG A 44 -10.95 20.28 -1.76
N ALA A 45 -11.46 21.03 -0.78
CA ALA A 45 -10.97 21.00 0.60
C ALA A 45 -11.04 19.59 1.21
N GLU A 46 -12.11 18.85 0.92
CA GLU A 46 -12.31 17.47 1.39
C GLU A 46 -11.20 16.52 0.89
N HIS A 47 -10.82 16.65 -0.38
CA HIS A 47 -9.78 15.80 -0.98
C HIS A 47 -8.40 16.12 -0.39
N THR A 48 -8.11 17.41 -0.21
CA THR A 48 -6.89 17.87 0.48
C THR A 48 -6.84 17.35 1.93
N GLN A 49 -7.96 17.36 2.65
CA GLN A 49 -8.03 16.84 4.01
C GLN A 49 -7.82 15.32 4.04
N ALA A 50 -8.41 14.59 3.10
CA ALA A 50 -8.20 13.15 2.95
C ALA A 50 -6.71 12.82 2.68
N LEU A 51 -6.06 13.54 1.76
CA LEU A 51 -4.62 13.38 1.48
C LEU A 51 -3.78 13.60 2.73
N LYS A 52 -4.01 14.70 3.47
CA LYS A 52 -3.30 14.97 4.73
C LYS A 52 -3.51 13.86 5.76
N LYS A 53 -4.72 13.32 5.87
CA LYS A 53 -5.03 12.21 6.77
C LYS A 53 -4.22 10.95 6.40
N PHE A 54 -4.20 10.56 5.14
CA PHE A 54 -3.43 9.39 4.71
C PHE A 54 -1.93 9.63 4.76
N GLN A 55 -1.46 10.84 4.51
CA GLN A 55 -0.05 11.19 4.65
C GLN A 55 0.44 10.95 6.09
N LYS A 56 -0.35 11.35 7.11
CA LYS A 56 -0.02 11.04 8.51
C LYS A 56 0.12 9.54 8.78
N VAL A 57 -0.69 8.70 8.15
CA VAL A 57 -0.56 7.24 8.25
C VAL A 57 0.75 6.79 7.61
N ILE A 58 1.06 7.25 6.39
CA ILE A 58 2.30 6.90 5.68
C ILE A 58 3.55 7.36 6.44
N ASP A 59 3.49 8.53 7.07
CA ASP A 59 4.59 9.10 7.87
C ASP A 59 4.85 8.25 9.13
N SER A 60 3.81 7.61 9.67
CA SER A 60 3.94 6.68 10.82
C SER A 60 4.51 5.31 10.45
N LEU A 61 4.55 4.95 9.16
CA LEU A 61 5.11 3.68 8.71
C LEU A 61 6.64 3.71 8.69
N PRO A 62 7.31 2.56 8.90
CA PRO A 62 8.77 2.49 8.76
C PRO A 62 9.21 2.83 7.34
N GLU A 63 10.44 3.36 7.21
CA GLU A 63 11.04 3.66 5.89
C GLU A 63 11.24 2.42 5.02
N LYS A 64 11.41 1.26 5.66
CA LYS A 64 11.62 -0.03 5.03
C LYS A 64 10.64 -1.06 5.62
N ASP A 65 10.07 -1.89 4.76
CA ASP A 65 9.22 -3.00 5.19
C ASP A 65 10.06 -4.10 5.84
N ALA A 66 9.51 -4.70 6.88
CA ALA A 66 10.09 -5.90 7.45
C ALA A 66 9.86 -7.08 6.51
N ARG A 67 10.94 -7.60 5.91
CA ARG A 67 10.89 -8.85 5.15
C ARG A 67 10.90 -10.03 6.12
N PRO A 68 10.03 -11.04 5.93
CA PRO A 68 10.06 -12.22 6.78
C PRO A 68 11.40 -12.95 6.63
N LEU A 69 11.99 -13.32 7.76
CA LEU A 69 13.16 -14.18 7.83
C LEU A 69 12.66 -15.63 7.89
N TYR A 70 12.71 -16.34 6.77
CA TYR A 70 12.32 -17.74 6.71
C TYR A 70 13.48 -18.63 7.15
N ALA A 71 13.26 -19.45 8.17
CA ALA A 71 14.14 -20.58 8.47
C ALA A 71 13.78 -21.76 7.55
N PRO A 72 14.78 -22.53 7.06
CA PRO A 72 14.52 -23.80 6.41
C PRO A 72 13.67 -24.69 7.31
N ARG A 73 12.68 -25.37 6.74
CA ARG A 73 11.95 -26.42 7.45
C ARG A 73 12.86 -27.63 7.66
N ALA A 74 12.56 -28.43 8.69
CA ALA A 74 13.18 -29.73 8.83
C ALA A 74 12.93 -30.59 7.58
N ALA A 75 13.94 -31.37 7.19
CA ALA A 75 13.83 -32.25 6.03
C ALA A 75 12.79 -33.35 6.29
N ASN A 76 11.94 -33.60 5.30
CA ASN A 76 10.96 -34.69 5.33
C ASN A 76 11.39 -35.85 4.42
N PRO A 77 10.97 -37.09 4.71
CA PRO A 77 11.29 -38.26 3.88
C PRO A 77 10.82 -38.16 2.41
N TRP A 78 9.81 -37.34 2.14
CA TRP A 78 9.22 -37.12 0.82
C TRP A 78 9.73 -35.85 0.12
N ASP A 79 10.70 -35.15 0.70
CA ASP A 79 11.28 -33.97 0.04
C ASP A 79 11.96 -34.40 -1.26
N ARG A 80 11.62 -33.70 -2.36
CA ARG A 80 12.26 -33.94 -3.66
C ARG A 80 13.73 -33.57 -3.55
N LYS A 81 14.61 -34.52 -3.82
CA LYS A 81 16.03 -34.24 -4.03
C LYS A 81 16.14 -33.32 -5.24
N VAL A 82 16.69 -32.12 -5.06
CA VAL A 82 17.02 -31.24 -6.17
C VAL A 82 18.05 -31.99 -7.01
N GLY A 83 17.69 -32.34 -8.25
CA GLY A 83 18.60 -33.02 -9.18
C GLY A 83 19.80 -32.15 -9.50
N LYS A 84 20.93 -32.78 -9.84
CA LYS A 84 22.12 -32.08 -10.33
C LYS A 84 21.85 -31.32 -11.63
#